data_AF-A0A3A0AYA9-F1
#
_entry.id   AF-A0A3A0AYA9-F1
#
_cell.length_a   1.000
_cell.length_b   1.000
_cell.length_c   1.000
_cell.angle_alpha   90.00
_cell.angle_beta   90.00
_cell.angle_gamma   90.00
#
_symmetry.space_group_name_H-M   'P 1'
#
loop_
_entity.id
_entity.type
_entity.pdbx_description
1 polymer ?
#
loop_
_entity_poly.entity_id
_entity_poly.type
_entity_poly.pdbx_seq_one_letter_code
_entity_poly.pdbx_strand_id
1 'polypeptide(L)'
;MPRTRCERTQRGRIAVACVALFVALSAFPAQAYEAPPVVDPAAPEARVHDNNQYGPVADGTGASFRVYAYQEGLVGHTTANGHVIQPEDYFVALPCFCVLSSKGGAEFQVKVEYKGRSLILPVWDVGPWNIDDNYWDPPSQRKWSALPQGYPQAAAAYYDGFNGGKDDWGRVVTSPGGMDIADGAFHELGMTGSDWVTVTFLWLSPPHYELPELPAMFPDIPSRYWDEPPFFAPAEPITDGRYGYIPETRHNVPNDLLTFWYTTGGWRIFGLPITEFFRQAEISGEVRFVQYFERAVLQLHIPDDGSPPWVTADLLGYQTYIDPDARKPIAPYTSTEHSRYFPETQHSLSHGFKVFWEQNGGLTSFGYPLSEEWSRIMPDGRKVVMQVFERARFEWWPDKVGTGEEITLGLLTVEILQRDGWLE
;
A
#
# COMPACT_ATOMS: atom_id res chain seq x y z
N MET A 1 47.61 -36.06 28.49
CA MET A 1 47.33 -36.91 29.67
C MET A 1 48.37 -36.59 30.75
N PRO A 2 48.08 -36.64 32.07
CA PRO A 2 46.83 -37.02 32.75
C PRO A 2 46.35 -36.09 33.89
N ARG A 3 45.04 -36.21 34.19
CA ARG A 3 44.40 -36.32 35.52
C ARG A 3 44.39 -35.14 36.54
N THR A 4 43.13 -34.74 36.85
CA THR A 4 42.50 -34.55 38.20
C THR A 4 43.07 -33.46 39.12
N ARG A 5 42.36 -32.71 39.98
CA ARG A 5 40.99 -32.65 40.56
C ARG A 5 40.97 -31.25 41.25
N CYS A 6 39.98 -30.39 41.04
CA CYS A 6 38.80 -30.20 41.88
C CYS A 6 39.06 -29.94 43.39
N GLU A 7 38.87 -28.68 43.82
CA GLU A 7 38.25 -28.30 45.10
C GLU A 7 37.26 -27.15 44.78
N ARG A 8 35.93 -27.35 44.80
CA ARG A 8 35.02 -27.32 45.99
C ARG A 8 35.38 -26.14 46.91
N THR A 9 34.51 -25.21 47.28
CA THR A 9 33.07 -25.23 47.63
C THR A 9 32.74 -23.75 47.95
N GLN A 10 31.54 -23.20 47.77
CA GLN A 10 30.42 -23.31 48.71
C GLN A 10 29.24 -22.45 48.21
N ARG A 11 28.03 -23.05 48.28
CA ARG A 11 26.72 -22.53 48.76
C ARG A 11 26.31 -21.08 48.37
N GLY A 12 25.09 -20.79 47.92
CA GLY A 12 23.82 -21.51 47.81
C GLY A 12 22.79 -20.53 47.19
N ARG A 13 21.94 -20.99 46.26
CA ARG A 13 20.47 -21.18 46.40
C ARG A 13 19.73 -19.91 46.83
N ILE A 14 18.81 -19.38 46.00
CA ILE A 14 17.38 -19.76 45.86
C ILE A 14 16.89 -19.11 44.54
N ALA A 15 15.90 -19.53 43.75
CA ALA A 15 15.18 -20.77 43.46
C ALA A 15 14.16 -20.37 42.37
N VAL A 16 14.11 -21.06 41.22
CA VAL A 16 12.90 -21.10 40.39
C VAL A 16 12.55 -22.57 40.20
N ALA A 17 11.34 -22.93 40.61
CA ALA A 17 10.83 -24.29 40.59
C ALA A 17 10.44 -24.68 39.16
N CYS A 18 11.06 -25.74 38.65
CA CYS A 18 10.53 -26.51 37.53
C CYS A 18 9.52 -27.52 38.07
N VAL A 19 8.25 -27.36 37.72
CA VAL A 19 7.27 -28.45 37.78
C VAL A 19 7.21 -29.08 36.40
N ALA A 20 7.65 -30.33 36.33
CA ALA A 20 7.50 -31.19 35.18
C ALA A 20 6.02 -31.56 35.02
N LEU A 21 5.47 -31.36 33.83
CA LEU A 21 4.24 -32.01 33.40
C LEU A 21 4.56 -32.96 32.23
N PHE A 22 4.16 -34.20 32.41
CA PHE A 22 4.22 -35.28 31.43
C PHE A 22 3.53 -34.88 30.12
N VAL A 23 4.27 -34.83 29.01
CA VAL A 23 3.69 -34.81 27.66
C VAL A 23 3.52 -36.25 27.21
N ALA A 24 2.27 -36.71 27.17
CA ALA A 24 1.88 -37.87 26.40
C ALA A 24 2.10 -37.55 24.92
N LEU A 25 2.98 -38.30 24.24
CA LEU A 25 3.09 -38.30 22.79
C LEU A 25 1.76 -38.80 22.21
N SER A 26 0.86 -37.86 21.93
CA SER A 26 -0.22 -38.05 20.97
C SER A 26 0.38 -37.73 19.61
N ALA A 27 0.40 -38.73 18.73
CA ALA A 27 0.78 -38.55 17.34
C ALA A 27 -0.20 -37.55 16.72
N PHE A 28 0.27 -36.33 16.47
CA PHE A 28 -0.41 -35.41 15.57
C PHE A 28 -0.44 -36.05 14.18
N PRO A 29 -1.57 -36.08 13.47
CA PRO A 29 -1.53 -36.36 12.05
C PRO A 29 -0.65 -35.29 11.41
N ALA A 30 0.33 -35.71 10.62
CA ALA A 30 1.07 -34.80 9.77
C ALA A 30 0.03 -34.02 8.95
N GLN A 31 -0.09 -32.73 9.23
CA GLN A 31 -0.82 -31.81 8.39
C GLN A 31 -0.16 -31.94 7.03
N ALA A 32 -0.93 -32.43 6.05
CA ALA A 32 -0.47 -32.44 4.67
C ALA A 32 -0.11 -30.99 4.35
N TYR A 33 1.18 -30.72 4.19
CA TYR A 33 1.60 -29.64 3.31
C TYR A 33 0.90 -29.96 1.99
N GLU A 34 -0.17 -29.23 1.67
CA GLU A 34 -0.62 -29.19 0.28
C GLU A 34 0.61 -28.81 -0.52
N ALA A 35 1.02 -29.74 -1.38
CA ALA A 35 2.06 -29.47 -2.35
C ALA A 35 1.67 -28.17 -3.08
N PRO A 36 2.64 -27.33 -3.46
CA PRO A 36 2.36 -26.21 -4.34
C PRO A 36 1.49 -26.72 -5.50
N PRO A 37 0.48 -25.95 -5.94
CA PRO A 37 -0.48 -26.40 -6.94
C PRO A 37 0.29 -27.08 -8.07
N VAL A 38 -0.05 -28.35 -8.31
CA VAL A 38 0.55 -29.14 -9.36
C VAL A 38 0.33 -28.36 -10.64
N VAL A 39 1.42 -27.82 -11.20
CA VAL A 39 1.44 -27.22 -12.53
C VAL A 39 0.77 -28.23 -13.44
N ASP A 40 -0.35 -27.83 -14.07
CA ASP A 40 -0.98 -28.67 -15.09
C ASP A 40 0.08 -28.98 -16.14
N PRO A 41 0.54 -30.24 -16.28
CA PRO A 41 1.60 -30.59 -17.22
C PRO A 41 1.15 -30.43 -18.69
N ALA A 42 -0.12 -30.06 -18.93
CA ALA A 42 -0.66 -29.72 -20.24
C ALA A 42 -0.73 -28.20 -20.50
N ALA A 43 -0.35 -27.33 -19.56
CA ALA A 43 -0.17 -25.91 -19.87
C ALA A 43 1.04 -25.77 -20.80
N PRO A 44 0.88 -25.24 -22.03
CA PRO A 44 2.03 -25.03 -22.91
C PRO A 44 3.02 -24.12 -22.18
N GLU A 45 4.30 -24.51 -22.15
CA GLU A 45 5.38 -23.60 -21.75
C GLU A 45 5.23 -22.33 -22.60
N ALA A 46 4.90 -21.21 -21.96
CA ALA A 46 4.85 -19.93 -22.64
C ALA A 46 6.25 -19.64 -23.16
N ARG A 47 6.45 -19.83 -24.47
CA ARG A 47 7.70 -19.47 -25.13
C ARG A 47 7.61 -17.98 -25.36
N VAL A 48 8.53 -17.21 -24.79
CA VAL A 48 8.72 -15.83 -25.23
C VAL A 48 9.01 -15.91 -26.73
N HIS A 49 8.07 -15.48 -27.58
CA HIS A 49 8.27 -15.52 -29.02
C HIS A 49 9.50 -14.66 -29.39
N ASP A 50 10.29 -15.09 -30.38
CA ASP A 50 11.53 -14.42 -30.82
C ASP A 50 11.37 -12.94 -31.27
N ASN A 51 10.13 -12.49 -31.45
CA ASN A 51 9.72 -11.13 -31.80
C ASN A 51 9.15 -10.33 -30.60
N ASN A 52 9.01 -10.95 -29.42
CA ASN A 52 8.50 -10.31 -28.22
C ASN A 52 9.61 -9.47 -27.61
N GLN A 53 9.51 -8.17 -27.87
CA GLN A 53 10.32 -7.13 -27.27
C GLN A 53 10.04 -6.97 -25.77
N TYR A 54 9.28 -7.88 -25.13
CA TYR A 54 9.08 -7.92 -23.68
C TYR A 54 10.27 -8.53 -22.98
N GLY A 55 10.64 -7.92 -21.86
CA GLY A 55 11.71 -8.42 -21.02
C GLY A 55 12.53 -7.30 -20.42
N PRO A 56 13.49 -7.67 -19.54
CA PRO A 56 14.35 -6.71 -18.88
C PRO A 56 15.23 -5.98 -19.89
N VAL A 57 15.41 -4.69 -19.67
CA VAL A 57 16.37 -3.86 -20.40
C VAL A 57 17.72 -3.98 -19.70
N ALA A 58 18.79 -4.21 -20.48
CA ALA A 58 20.15 -4.32 -19.96
C ALA A 58 20.75 -2.93 -19.67
N ASP A 59 20.17 -2.21 -18.71
CA ASP A 59 20.62 -0.88 -18.26
C ASP A 59 21.33 -0.89 -16.89
N GLY A 60 21.45 -2.08 -16.28
CA GLY A 60 22.08 -2.28 -14.98
C GLY A 60 21.20 -1.97 -13.78
N THR A 61 19.97 -1.49 -13.98
CA THR A 61 19.01 -1.20 -12.89
C THR A 61 18.26 -2.44 -12.43
N GLY A 62 18.01 -3.40 -13.34
CA GLY A 62 17.10 -4.51 -13.08
C GLY A 62 15.62 -4.10 -12.94
N ALA A 63 15.32 -2.82 -13.15
CA ALA A 63 14.01 -2.20 -12.94
C ALA A 63 13.31 -1.80 -14.24
N SER A 64 14.03 -1.84 -15.36
CA SER A 64 13.53 -1.42 -16.67
C SER A 64 13.08 -2.59 -17.52
N PHE A 65 11.91 -2.45 -18.13
CA PHE A 65 11.29 -3.45 -18.97
C PHE A 65 10.72 -2.80 -20.21
N ARG A 66 10.65 -3.56 -21.30
CA ARG A 66 9.99 -3.11 -22.51
C ARG A 66 8.60 -3.70 -22.59
N VAL A 67 7.59 -2.86 -22.78
CA VAL A 67 6.17 -3.26 -22.78
C VAL A 67 5.42 -2.56 -23.91
N TYR A 68 4.33 -3.16 -24.36
CA TYR A 68 3.44 -2.54 -25.32
C TYR A 68 2.39 -1.71 -24.59
N ALA A 69 2.36 -0.41 -24.87
CA ALA A 69 1.51 0.55 -24.19
C ALA A 69 0.36 1.03 -25.09
N TYR A 70 -0.82 1.18 -24.51
CA TYR A 70 -1.98 1.80 -25.16
C TYR A 70 -2.24 3.19 -24.56
N GLN A 71 -3.04 3.98 -25.28
CA GLN A 71 -3.67 5.16 -24.71
C GLN A 71 -4.89 4.69 -23.91
N GLU A 72 -5.04 5.14 -22.67
CA GLU A 72 -6.19 4.84 -21.80
C GLU A 72 -7.50 5.29 -22.47
N GLY A 73 -7.56 6.55 -22.92
CA GLY A 73 -8.68 7.06 -23.71
C GLY A 73 -10.03 7.14 -22.99
N LEU A 74 -10.04 7.07 -21.65
CA LEU A 74 -11.24 7.02 -20.83
C LEU A 74 -11.60 8.37 -20.16
N VAL A 75 -11.36 9.50 -20.83
CA VAL A 75 -11.73 10.84 -20.29
C VAL A 75 -13.19 10.87 -19.83
N GLY A 76 -13.41 11.33 -18.60
CA GLY A 76 -14.70 11.36 -17.91
C GLY A 76 -15.05 10.10 -17.12
N HIS A 77 -14.30 9.00 -17.26
CA HIS A 77 -14.40 7.84 -16.38
C HIS A 77 -13.61 8.09 -15.08
N THR A 78 -13.85 7.21 -14.10
CA THR A 78 -13.16 7.23 -12.82
C THR A 78 -12.09 6.14 -12.79
N THR A 79 -10.85 6.51 -12.50
CA THR A 79 -9.75 5.56 -12.29
C THR A 79 -9.96 4.73 -11.02
N ALA A 80 -9.21 3.64 -10.87
CA ALA A 80 -9.22 2.81 -9.68
C ALA A 80 -8.88 3.56 -8.38
N ASN A 81 -8.11 4.65 -8.43
CA ASN A 81 -7.86 5.50 -7.26
C ASN A 81 -8.91 6.61 -7.04
N GLY A 82 -10.03 6.60 -7.77
CA GLY A 82 -11.13 7.55 -7.59
C GLY A 82 -10.90 8.91 -8.25
N HIS A 83 -9.87 9.09 -9.07
CA HIS A 83 -9.68 10.27 -9.90
C HIS A 83 -10.63 10.25 -11.10
N VAL A 84 -11.30 11.37 -11.39
CA VAL A 84 -12.12 11.48 -12.60
C VAL A 84 -11.21 11.99 -13.71
N ILE A 85 -10.97 11.14 -14.71
CA ILE A 85 -10.02 11.41 -15.79
C ILE A 85 -10.42 12.71 -16.51
N GLN A 86 -9.52 13.68 -16.50
CA GLN A 86 -9.62 14.93 -17.22
C GLN A 86 -8.87 14.84 -18.56
N PRO A 87 -9.19 15.68 -19.55
CA PRO A 87 -8.34 15.83 -20.72
C PRO A 87 -6.93 16.30 -20.32
N GLU A 88 -5.92 15.80 -21.04
CA GLU A 88 -4.51 16.12 -20.80
C GLU A 88 -3.98 15.66 -19.42
N ASP A 89 -4.44 14.50 -18.95
CA ASP A 89 -3.98 13.91 -17.70
C ASP A 89 -2.61 13.21 -17.84
N TYR A 90 -1.90 13.12 -16.71
CA TYR A 90 -0.53 12.58 -16.63
C TYR A 90 -0.45 11.45 -15.60
N PHE A 91 -0.87 10.25 -16.00
CA PHE A 91 -0.74 9.02 -15.21
C PHE A 91 -0.60 7.78 -16.11
N VAL A 92 -0.34 6.62 -15.48
CA VAL A 92 -0.42 5.31 -16.12
C VAL A 92 -1.38 4.37 -15.39
N ALA A 93 -1.87 3.36 -16.11
CA ALA A 93 -2.50 2.18 -15.53
C ALA A 93 -1.49 1.02 -15.54
N LEU A 94 -1.40 0.30 -14.42
CA LEU A 94 -0.63 -0.95 -14.31
C LEU A 94 -1.51 -2.08 -13.77
N PRO A 95 -1.29 -3.34 -14.18
CA PRO A 95 -2.23 -4.42 -13.90
C PRO A 95 -2.09 -5.00 -12.47
N CYS A 96 -1.88 -4.15 -11.47
CA CYS A 96 -1.85 -4.56 -10.06
C CYS A 96 -2.33 -3.45 -9.13
N PHE A 97 -3.33 -3.73 -8.29
CA PHE A 97 -3.68 -2.85 -7.17
C PHE A 97 -2.53 -2.65 -6.17
N CYS A 98 -1.55 -3.56 -6.15
CA CYS A 98 -0.39 -3.49 -5.25
C CYS A 98 0.52 -2.28 -5.50
N VAL A 99 0.40 -1.63 -6.67
CA VAL A 99 1.14 -0.41 -7.03
C VAL A 99 0.22 0.75 -7.36
N LEU A 100 -1.03 0.72 -6.88
CA LEU A 100 -1.98 1.82 -7.07
C LEU A 100 -1.61 2.97 -6.13
N SER A 101 -1.26 4.13 -6.69
CA SER A 101 -1.04 5.34 -5.90
C SER A 101 -2.37 5.88 -5.41
N SER A 102 -2.34 6.56 -4.26
CA SER A 102 -3.54 7.17 -3.71
C SER A 102 -4.08 8.28 -4.62
N LYS A 103 -5.30 8.74 -4.37
CA LYS A 103 -5.92 9.79 -5.18
C LYS A 103 -5.10 11.08 -5.18
N GLY A 104 -4.52 11.42 -6.34
CA GLY A 104 -3.59 12.55 -6.49
C GLY A 104 -2.18 12.29 -5.89
N GLY A 105 -1.93 11.08 -5.40
CA GLY A 105 -0.65 10.64 -4.86
C GLY A 105 0.32 10.16 -5.93
N ALA A 106 1.54 9.87 -5.48
CA ALA A 106 2.67 9.45 -6.31
C ALA A 106 3.53 8.39 -5.61
N GLU A 107 2.92 7.57 -4.74
CA GLU A 107 3.61 6.51 -3.99
C GLU A 107 4.25 5.48 -4.92
N PHE A 108 3.65 5.24 -6.09
CA PHE A 108 4.21 4.41 -7.15
C PHE A 108 4.30 5.21 -8.45
N GLN A 109 5.51 5.26 -8.99
CA GLN A 109 5.80 5.97 -10.21
C GLN A 109 6.66 5.13 -11.15
N VAL A 110 6.47 5.40 -12.44
CA VAL A 110 7.28 4.83 -13.50
C VAL A 110 7.92 5.94 -14.31
N LYS A 111 9.15 5.70 -14.77
CA LYS A 111 9.73 6.47 -15.87
C LYS A 111 9.36 5.77 -17.18
N VAL A 112 8.65 6.45 -18.07
CA VAL A 112 8.31 5.96 -19.40
C VAL A 112 9.20 6.64 -20.43
N GLU A 113 9.86 5.87 -21.29
CA GLU A 113 10.73 6.35 -22.35
C GLU A 113 10.22 5.92 -23.73
N TYR A 114 10.10 6.89 -24.63
CA TYR A 114 9.64 6.67 -26.01
C TYR A 114 10.37 7.59 -26.98
N LYS A 115 11.09 7.00 -27.96
CA LYS A 115 11.77 7.70 -29.07
C LYS A 115 12.59 8.94 -28.64
N GLY A 116 13.30 8.84 -27.52
CA GLY A 116 14.17 9.90 -26.98
C GLY A 116 13.47 10.92 -26.09
N ARG A 117 12.17 10.75 -25.81
CA ARG A 117 11.43 11.50 -24.78
C ARG A 117 11.23 10.62 -23.56
N SER A 118 11.06 11.25 -22.40
CA SER A 118 10.79 10.55 -21.14
C SER A 118 9.90 11.35 -20.21
N LEU A 119 9.01 10.67 -19.49
CA LEU A 119 8.18 11.23 -18.42
C LEU A 119 8.25 10.35 -17.18
N ILE A 120 8.10 10.96 -16.00
CA ILE A 120 7.82 10.24 -14.76
C ILE A 120 6.33 10.41 -14.46
N LEU A 121 5.62 9.29 -14.32
CA LEU A 121 4.16 9.26 -14.22
C LEU A 121 3.74 8.43 -13.00
N PRO A 122 2.78 8.92 -12.19
CA PRO A 122 2.17 8.14 -11.13
C PRO A 122 1.24 7.06 -11.69
N VAL A 123 1.05 6.00 -10.90
CA VAL A 123 0.13 4.91 -11.22
C VAL A 123 -1.23 5.22 -10.59
N TRP A 124 -2.19 5.70 -11.37
CA TRP A 124 -3.52 6.10 -10.87
C TRP A 124 -4.64 5.13 -11.20
N ASP A 125 -4.39 4.19 -12.11
CA ASP A 125 -5.39 3.20 -12.50
C ASP A 125 -4.84 1.78 -12.54
N VAL A 126 -5.74 0.80 -12.62
CA VAL A 126 -5.41 -0.62 -12.65
C VAL A 126 -5.86 -1.26 -13.97
N GLY A 127 -4.89 -1.79 -14.69
CA GLY A 127 -5.08 -2.40 -16.00
C GLY A 127 -3.80 -2.31 -16.85
N PRO A 128 -3.82 -2.76 -18.11
CA PRO A 128 -4.95 -3.33 -18.83
C PRO A 128 -5.19 -4.81 -18.47
N TRP A 129 -6.42 -5.28 -18.71
CA TRP A 129 -6.91 -6.67 -18.62
C TRP A 129 -6.89 -7.32 -17.24
N ASN A 130 -5.78 -7.23 -16.51
CA ASN A 130 -5.60 -7.85 -15.21
C ASN A 130 -5.58 -6.81 -14.09
N ILE A 131 -5.90 -7.26 -12.88
CA ILE A 131 -5.80 -6.46 -11.65
C ILE A 131 -4.82 -7.05 -10.63
N ASP A 132 -4.29 -8.24 -10.94
CA ASP A 132 -3.40 -9.05 -10.13
C ASP A 132 -2.34 -9.70 -11.03
N ASP A 133 -1.53 -8.84 -11.67
CA ASP A 133 -0.42 -9.20 -12.54
C ASP A 133 0.77 -8.23 -12.38
N ASN A 134 1.52 -8.39 -11.30
CA ASN A 134 2.79 -7.72 -11.02
C ASN A 134 3.94 -8.27 -11.90
N TYR A 135 3.87 -8.09 -13.21
CA TYR A 135 4.83 -8.70 -14.14
C TYR A 135 6.28 -8.23 -13.96
N TRP A 136 6.51 -7.12 -13.28
CA TRP A 136 7.84 -6.63 -12.92
C TRP A 136 8.48 -7.43 -11.78
N ASP A 137 7.72 -8.19 -11.01
CA ASP A 137 8.25 -9.01 -9.92
C ASP A 137 8.82 -10.34 -10.42
N PRO A 138 9.81 -10.93 -9.71
CA PRO A 138 10.35 -12.22 -10.09
C PRO A 138 9.26 -13.31 -10.07
N PRO A 139 9.39 -14.39 -10.87
CA PRO A 139 8.38 -15.45 -10.95
C PRO A 139 8.00 -16.08 -9.60
N SER A 140 8.89 -16.03 -8.61
CA SER A 140 8.64 -16.53 -7.25
C SER A 140 7.66 -15.68 -6.43
N GLN A 141 7.32 -14.46 -6.86
CA GLN A 141 6.50 -13.50 -6.11
C GLN A 141 5.20 -13.11 -6.82
N ARG A 142 5.02 -13.49 -8.08
CA ARG A 142 3.82 -13.16 -8.87
C ARG A 142 2.86 -14.34 -8.98
N LYS A 143 1.56 -14.03 -9.12
CA LYS A 143 0.47 -15.01 -9.35
C LYS A 143 0.77 -15.93 -10.54
N TRP A 144 1.22 -15.35 -11.64
CA TRP A 144 1.53 -16.06 -12.88
C TRP A 144 2.99 -16.54 -12.92
N SER A 145 3.37 -17.38 -11.95
CA SER A 145 4.75 -17.84 -11.72
C SER A 145 5.36 -18.65 -12.86
N ALA A 146 4.53 -19.14 -13.81
CA ALA A 146 4.98 -19.79 -15.03
C ALA A 146 5.53 -18.81 -16.08
N LEU A 147 5.28 -17.50 -15.93
CA LEU A 147 5.72 -16.47 -16.86
C LEU A 147 7.04 -15.83 -16.39
N PRO A 148 7.97 -15.52 -17.32
CA PRO A 148 9.19 -14.79 -16.98
C PRO A 148 8.89 -13.39 -16.46
N GLN A 149 9.81 -12.87 -15.63
CA GLN A 149 9.79 -11.47 -15.20
C GLN A 149 9.82 -10.54 -16.40
N GLY A 150 9.02 -9.49 -16.37
CA GLY A 150 8.85 -8.53 -17.45
C GLY A 150 7.83 -8.93 -18.51
N TYR A 151 7.23 -10.13 -18.44
CA TYR A 151 6.23 -10.58 -19.41
C TYR A 151 4.81 -10.50 -18.84
N PRO A 152 3.97 -9.55 -19.29
CA PRO A 152 2.58 -9.43 -18.87
C PRO A 152 1.77 -10.68 -19.22
N GLN A 153 0.87 -11.09 -18.33
CA GLN A 153 -0.01 -12.22 -18.58
C GLN A 153 -0.92 -11.99 -19.79
N ALA A 154 -1.40 -10.76 -19.99
CA ALA A 154 -2.23 -10.41 -21.14
C ALA A 154 -1.50 -10.65 -22.48
N ALA A 155 -0.20 -10.36 -22.53
CA ALA A 155 0.62 -10.66 -23.71
C ALA A 155 0.74 -12.17 -23.95
N ALA A 156 0.99 -12.97 -22.90
CA ALA A 156 1.02 -14.42 -23.00
C ALA A 156 -0.35 -15.00 -23.42
N ALA A 157 -1.46 -14.45 -22.93
CA ALA A 157 -2.80 -14.86 -23.33
C ALA A 157 -3.07 -14.56 -24.81
N TYR A 158 -2.69 -13.37 -25.27
CA TYR A 158 -2.89 -12.92 -26.64
C TYR A 158 -2.08 -13.71 -27.67
N TYR A 159 -0.79 -13.94 -27.41
CA TYR A 159 0.10 -14.61 -28.37
C TYR A 159 0.09 -16.13 -28.26
N ASP A 160 0.10 -16.66 -27.04
CA ASP A 160 0.31 -18.08 -26.77
C ASP A 160 -0.95 -18.82 -26.30
N GLY A 161 -2.07 -18.10 -26.13
CA GLY A 161 -3.29 -18.67 -25.56
C GLY A 161 -3.13 -19.07 -24.09
N PHE A 162 -2.16 -18.48 -23.38
CA PHE A 162 -1.98 -18.70 -21.94
C PHE A 162 -3.29 -18.43 -21.18
N ASN A 163 -3.57 -19.22 -20.14
CA ASN A 163 -4.86 -19.19 -19.43
C ASN A 163 -6.09 -19.35 -20.37
N GLY A 164 -5.93 -20.12 -21.45
CA GLY A 164 -6.99 -20.28 -22.47
C GLY A 164 -7.29 -19.00 -23.26
N GLY A 165 -6.31 -18.08 -23.35
CA GLY A 165 -6.45 -16.78 -24.01
C GLY A 165 -7.27 -15.77 -23.20
N LYS A 166 -7.32 -15.92 -21.86
CA LYS A 166 -8.16 -15.12 -20.98
C LYS A 166 -7.38 -14.38 -19.90
N ASP A 167 -7.92 -13.26 -19.45
CA ASP A 167 -7.43 -12.52 -18.29
C ASP A 167 -7.90 -13.14 -16.96
N ASP A 168 -7.53 -12.52 -15.85
CA ASP A 168 -7.92 -12.93 -14.50
C ASP A 168 -9.43 -12.81 -14.21
N TRP A 169 -10.20 -12.09 -15.04
CA TRP A 169 -11.67 -11.99 -14.97
C TRP A 169 -12.36 -13.00 -15.90
N GLY A 170 -11.59 -13.80 -16.64
CA GLY A 170 -12.09 -14.77 -17.60
C GLY A 170 -12.58 -14.17 -18.93
N ARG A 171 -12.28 -12.90 -19.19
CA ARG A 171 -12.56 -12.23 -20.47
C ARG A 171 -11.52 -12.66 -21.49
N VAL A 172 -11.89 -12.73 -22.76
CA VAL A 172 -10.95 -13.05 -23.84
C VAL A 172 -10.04 -11.86 -24.08
N VAL A 173 -8.73 -12.06 -24.01
CA VAL A 173 -7.74 -11.01 -24.22
C VAL A 173 -7.60 -10.74 -25.71
N THR A 174 -7.82 -9.49 -26.12
CA THR A 174 -7.75 -9.09 -27.54
C THR A 174 -6.57 -8.18 -27.86
N SER A 175 -5.73 -7.88 -26.87
CA SER A 175 -4.52 -7.08 -27.07
C SER A 175 -3.41 -7.46 -26.07
N PRO A 176 -2.12 -7.33 -26.43
CA PRO A 176 -1.01 -7.68 -25.55
C PRO A 176 -0.60 -6.55 -24.59
N GLY A 177 -1.53 -5.68 -24.19
CA GLY A 177 -1.23 -4.49 -23.38
C GLY A 177 -0.49 -4.85 -22.09
N GLY A 178 0.63 -4.17 -21.84
CA GLY A 178 1.35 -4.26 -20.57
C GLY A 178 1.06 -3.07 -19.64
N MET A 179 0.66 -1.93 -20.21
CA MET A 179 0.27 -0.73 -19.47
C MET A 179 -0.60 0.16 -20.36
N ASP A 180 -1.36 1.04 -19.73
CA ASP A 180 -2.06 2.12 -20.41
C ASP A 180 -1.50 3.48 -19.93
N ILE A 181 -1.53 4.48 -20.82
CA ILE A 181 -0.99 5.81 -20.57
C ILE A 181 -2.11 6.83 -20.81
N ALA A 182 -2.29 7.75 -19.86
CA ALA A 182 -3.24 8.84 -19.96
C ALA A 182 -2.97 9.72 -21.20
N ASP A 183 -4.00 10.38 -21.71
CA ASP A 183 -3.97 11.09 -22.99
C ASP A 183 -2.92 12.21 -23.06
N GLY A 184 -2.78 13.03 -22.01
CA GLY A 184 -1.78 14.09 -21.94
C GLY A 184 -0.36 13.55 -21.96
N ALA A 185 -0.06 12.56 -21.12
CA ALA A 185 1.22 11.88 -21.11
C ALA A 185 1.54 11.18 -22.45
N PHE A 186 0.55 10.53 -23.06
CA PHE A 186 0.69 9.86 -24.35
C PHE A 186 1.07 10.86 -25.46
N HIS A 187 0.41 12.02 -25.48
CA HIS A 187 0.69 13.10 -26.41
C HIS A 187 2.06 13.75 -26.17
N GLU A 188 2.43 14.04 -24.92
CA GLU A 188 3.73 14.64 -24.55
C GLU A 188 4.91 13.71 -24.89
N LEU A 189 4.74 12.40 -24.72
CA LEU A 189 5.69 11.38 -25.20
C LEU A 189 5.80 11.35 -26.74
N GLY A 190 4.88 11.99 -27.47
CA GLY A 190 4.86 12.02 -28.93
C GLY A 190 4.34 10.72 -29.55
N MET A 191 3.56 9.94 -28.79
CA MET A 191 2.92 8.72 -29.29
C MET A 191 1.72 9.10 -30.16
N THR A 192 1.53 8.39 -31.27
CA THR A 192 0.42 8.61 -32.24
C THR A 192 -0.47 7.37 -32.40
N GLY A 193 -0.14 6.31 -31.68
CA GLY A 193 -0.79 5.02 -31.66
C GLY A 193 -0.04 4.10 -30.71
N SER A 194 -0.67 2.99 -30.33
CA SER A 194 -0.07 2.02 -29.41
C SER A 194 1.26 1.51 -29.96
N ASP A 195 2.26 1.47 -29.11
CA ASP A 195 3.63 1.12 -29.49
C ASP A 195 4.40 0.62 -28.27
N TRP A 196 5.60 0.13 -28.51
CA TRP A 196 6.52 -0.30 -27.47
C TRP A 196 7.16 0.90 -26.78
N VAL A 197 7.13 0.87 -25.45
CA VAL A 197 7.83 1.81 -24.57
C VAL A 197 8.82 1.05 -23.70
N THR A 198 9.85 1.76 -23.22
CA THR A 198 10.62 1.28 -22.07
C THR A 198 10.01 1.89 -20.81
N VAL A 199 9.71 1.07 -19.83
CA VAL A 199 9.20 1.48 -18.52
C VAL A 199 10.21 1.10 -17.45
N THR A 200 10.62 2.06 -16.62
CA THR A 200 11.42 1.80 -15.41
C THR A 200 10.52 1.93 -14.21
N PHE A 201 10.39 0.85 -13.43
CA PHE A 201 9.63 0.84 -12.18
C PHE A 201 10.49 1.43 -11.08
N LEU A 202 10.23 2.69 -10.72
CA LEU A 202 11.17 3.44 -9.89
C LEU A 202 11.33 2.80 -8.51
N TRP A 203 10.29 2.17 -7.96
CA TRP A 203 10.35 1.45 -6.68
C TRP A 203 11.32 0.25 -6.68
N LEU A 204 11.76 -0.24 -7.85
CA LEU A 204 12.75 -1.31 -7.96
C LEU A 204 14.21 -0.80 -8.02
N SER A 205 14.43 0.45 -8.42
CA SER A 205 15.77 1.06 -8.50
C SER A 205 15.68 2.58 -8.29
N PRO A 206 15.45 3.02 -7.05
CA PRO A 206 15.01 4.38 -6.82
C PRO A 206 16.21 5.34 -6.65
N PRO A 207 16.19 6.55 -7.23
CA PRO A 207 17.34 7.45 -7.22
C PRO A 207 17.41 8.31 -5.95
N HIS A 208 18.46 8.19 -5.14
CA HIS A 208 18.72 9.17 -4.06
C HIS A 208 19.23 10.50 -4.63
N TYR A 209 18.60 11.61 -4.25
CA TYR A 209 18.90 12.97 -4.74
C TYR A 209 19.19 13.94 -3.59
N GLU A 210 19.90 15.03 -3.85
CA GLU A 210 20.19 16.03 -2.82
C GLU A 210 18.90 16.71 -2.33
N LEU A 211 18.69 16.69 -1.01
CA LEU A 211 17.49 17.26 -0.40
C LEU A 211 17.62 18.79 -0.26
N PRO A 212 16.51 19.55 -0.43
CA PRO A 212 16.50 20.99 -0.19
C PRO A 212 16.85 21.33 1.28
N GLU A 213 17.02 22.61 1.61
CA GLU A 213 17.20 23.02 3.01
C GLU A 213 15.93 22.76 3.84
N LEU A 214 16.11 22.57 5.16
CA LEU A 214 14.99 22.41 6.09
C LEU A 214 14.27 23.75 6.33
N PRO A 215 12.95 23.71 6.59
CA PRO A 215 12.20 24.92 6.89
C PRO A 215 12.68 25.53 8.21
N ALA A 216 12.71 26.87 8.28
CA ALA A 216 13.26 27.60 9.43
C ALA A 216 12.55 27.27 10.77
N MET A 217 11.28 26.86 10.73
CA MET A 217 10.51 26.43 11.91
C MET A 217 10.94 25.05 12.45
N PHE A 218 11.55 24.21 11.62
CA PHE A 218 12.03 22.86 11.97
C PHE A 218 13.44 22.62 11.40
N PRO A 219 14.47 23.36 11.85
CA PRO A 219 15.82 23.27 11.31
C PRO A 219 16.58 22.00 11.74
N ASP A 220 16.00 21.22 12.66
CA ASP A 220 16.63 20.14 13.42
C ASP A 220 15.93 18.78 13.28
N ILE A 221 14.91 18.69 12.43
CA ILE A 221 14.20 17.43 12.21
C ILE A 221 15.06 16.46 11.38
N PRO A 222 14.98 15.15 11.67
CA PRO A 222 15.71 14.16 10.89
C PRO A 222 15.08 13.99 9.50
N SER A 223 15.83 13.39 8.58
CA SER A 223 15.42 13.17 7.20
C SER A 223 15.59 11.71 6.82
N ARG A 224 14.63 11.18 6.05
CA ARG A 224 14.73 9.85 5.44
C ARG A 224 14.35 9.86 3.97
N TYR A 225 14.90 8.91 3.22
CA TYR A 225 14.35 8.50 1.92
C TYR A 225 13.26 7.44 2.09
N TRP A 226 12.48 7.20 1.04
CA TRP A 226 11.37 6.23 1.01
C TRP A 226 11.81 4.80 1.33
N ASP A 227 13.08 4.44 1.07
CA ASP A 227 13.66 3.11 1.29
C ASP A 227 14.35 2.95 2.66
N GLU A 228 14.35 4.01 3.48
CA GLU A 228 14.89 4.00 4.83
C GLU A 228 13.78 3.87 5.86
N PRO A 229 14.02 3.23 7.02
CA PRO A 229 13.01 3.10 8.07
C PRO A 229 12.69 4.45 8.74
N PRO A 230 11.45 4.65 9.22
CA PRO A 230 11.08 5.81 10.04
C PRO A 230 11.80 5.89 11.40
N PHE A 231 11.65 7.04 12.06
CA PHE A 231 12.31 7.35 13.35
C PHE A 231 11.50 6.85 14.56
N PHE A 232 11.52 5.54 14.80
CA PHE A 232 10.73 4.88 15.88
C PHE A 232 11.28 5.06 17.29
N ALA A 233 12.53 5.52 17.45
CA ALA A 233 13.18 5.57 18.75
C ALA A 233 12.49 6.57 19.69
N PRO A 234 12.17 6.17 20.93
CA PRO A 234 11.71 7.11 21.96
C PRO A 234 12.68 8.27 22.16
N ALA A 235 12.15 9.48 22.33
CA ALA A 235 12.93 10.69 22.53
C ALA A 235 12.70 11.31 23.92
N GLU A 236 13.62 12.16 24.36
CA GLU A 236 13.39 13.01 25.53
C GLU A 236 12.46 14.18 25.14
N PRO A 237 11.70 14.75 26.09
CA PRO A 237 10.82 15.88 25.81
C PRO A 237 11.58 17.12 25.29
N ILE A 238 11.14 17.65 24.16
CA ILE A 238 11.61 18.94 23.62
C ILE A 238 10.85 20.07 24.31
N THR A 239 11.57 21.04 24.89
CA THR A 239 11.00 22.08 25.78
C THR A 239 11.09 23.50 25.23
N ASP A 240 11.38 23.66 23.94
CA ASP A 240 11.50 24.97 23.28
C ASP A 240 10.16 25.59 22.87
N GLY A 241 9.05 24.90 23.13
CA GLY A 241 7.68 25.36 22.86
C GLY A 241 7.13 24.99 21.48
N ARG A 242 7.89 24.28 20.62
CA ARG A 242 7.40 23.83 19.29
C ARG A 242 6.60 22.52 19.36
N TYR A 243 6.81 21.72 20.39
CA TYR A 243 6.28 20.36 20.52
C TYR A 243 5.48 20.19 21.80
N GLY A 244 4.47 19.32 21.75
CA GLY A 244 3.98 18.60 22.91
C GLY A 244 4.62 17.21 22.99
N TYR A 245 4.51 16.56 24.15
CA TYR A 245 5.11 15.25 24.39
C TYR A 245 4.04 14.24 24.82
N ILE A 246 4.01 13.08 24.16
CA ILE A 246 3.12 11.96 24.49
C ILE A 246 3.89 10.97 25.38
N PRO A 247 3.66 10.94 26.70
CA PRO A 247 4.46 10.14 27.62
C PRO A 247 4.26 8.63 27.45
N GLU A 248 3.10 8.18 26.95
CA GLU A 248 2.78 6.77 26.76
C GLU A 248 3.70 6.12 25.72
N THR A 249 4.01 6.81 24.63
CA THR A 249 4.90 6.33 23.57
C THR A 249 6.25 7.01 23.55
N ARG A 250 6.42 8.05 24.39
CA ARG A 250 7.65 8.85 24.52
C ARG A 250 8.08 9.53 23.22
N HIS A 251 7.12 10.15 22.55
CA HIS A 251 7.35 10.88 21.30
C HIS A 251 6.97 12.35 21.39
N ASN A 252 7.74 13.20 20.70
CA ASN A 252 7.42 14.62 20.54
C ASN A 252 6.54 14.81 19.31
N VAL A 253 5.47 15.60 19.44
CA VAL A 253 4.53 15.91 18.36
C VAL A 253 4.49 17.44 18.17
N PRO A 254 4.77 17.98 16.97
CA PRO A 254 4.63 19.40 16.69
C PRO A 254 3.26 19.92 17.12
N ASN A 255 3.19 21.12 17.69
CA ASN A 255 1.95 21.65 18.23
C ASN A 255 0.81 21.77 17.20
N ASP A 256 1.14 22.04 15.92
CA ASP A 256 0.17 22.05 14.82
C ASP A 256 -0.45 20.66 14.59
N LEU A 257 0.39 19.61 14.53
CA LEU A 257 -0.07 18.22 14.43
C LEU A 257 -0.85 17.80 15.68
N LEU A 258 -0.37 18.17 16.86
CA LEU A 258 -1.00 17.80 18.12
C LEU A 258 -2.37 18.47 18.30
N THR A 259 -2.52 19.73 17.86
CA THR A 259 -3.80 20.45 17.86
C THR A 259 -4.80 19.78 16.91
N PHE A 260 -4.35 19.43 15.70
CA PHE A 260 -5.18 18.69 14.76
C PHE A 260 -5.60 17.33 15.33
N TRP A 261 -4.65 16.59 15.92
CA TRP A 261 -4.89 15.30 16.55
C TRP A 261 -5.96 15.39 17.64
N TYR A 262 -5.83 16.33 18.60
CA TYR A 262 -6.81 16.49 19.68
C TYR A 262 -8.20 16.89 19.18
N THR A 263 -8.28 17.76 18.18
CA THR A 263 -9.56 18.31 17.71
C THR A 263 -10.29 17.40 16.73
N THR A 264 -9.59 16.46 16.07
CA THR A 264 -10.14 15.60 15.01
C THR A 264 -10.32 14.13 15.46
N GLY A 265 -10.27 13.86 16.76
CA GLY A 265 -10.65 12.57 17.36
C GLY A 265 -9.56 11.85 18.17
N GLY A 266 -8.35 12.41 18.18
CA GLY A 266 -7.24 11.95 19.01
C GLY A 266 -6.89 10.49 18.81
N TRP A 267 -6.53 9.83 19.91
CA TRP A 267 -6.07 8.44 19.90
C TRP A 267 -7.12 7.46 19.34
N ARG A 268 -8.42 7.78 19.41
CA ARG A 268 -9.48 6.91 18.86
C ARG A 268 -9.46 6.86 17.34
N ILE A 269 -9.09 7.96 16.68
CA ILE A 269 -9.06 8.05 15.23
C ILE A 269 -7.66 7.77 14.69
N PHE A 270 -6.64 8.42 15.25
CA PHE A 270 -5.28 8.35 14.71
C PHE A 270 -4.37 7.37 15.46
N GLY A 271 -4.74 6.97 16.67
CA GLY A 271 -3.84 6.26 17.58
C GLY A 271 -2.77 7.16 18.20
N LEU A 272 -1.83 6.56 18.90
CA LEU A 272 -0.70 7.24 19.50
C LEU A 272 0.44 7.43 18.47
N PRO A 273 1.32 8.45 18.62
CA PRO A 273 2.49 8.58 17.76
C PRO A 273 3.45 7.42 17.98
N ILE A 274 4.01 6.90 16.89
CA ILE A 274 4.97 5.78 16.87
C ILE A 274 6.34 6.19 16.29
N THR A 275 6.48 7.44 15.85
CA THR A 275 7.75 8.03 15.40
C THR A 275 7.89 9.44 15.96
N GLU A 276 9.11 9.99 15.88
CA GLU A 276 9.28 11.46 15.89
C GLU A 276 8.73 12.09 14.59
N PHE A 277 8.64 13.43 14.54
CA PHE A 277 8.32 14.18 13.33
C PHE A 277 9.58 14.36 12.47
N PHE A 278 9.45 14.15 11.15
CA PHE A 278 10.60 14.10 10.25
C PHE A 278 10.28 14.56 8.83
N ARG A 279 11.33 14.83 8.07
CA ARG A 279 11.28 15.07 6.63
C ARG A 279 11.38 13.75 5.86
N GLN A 280 10.41 13.47 5.01
CA GLN A 280 10.38 12.32 4.11
C GLN A 280 10.63 12.78 2.67
N ALA A 281 11.65 12.22 2.04
CA ALA A 281 11.89 12.37 0.61
C ALA A 281 11.11 11.28 -0.14
N GLU A 282 10.31 11.69 -1.12
CA GLU A 282 9.54 10.80 -1.98
C GLU A 282 10.32 10.48 -3.25
N ILE A 283 10.00 9.34 -3.86
CA ILE A 283 10.68 8.89 -5.08
C ILE A 283 10.55 9.88 -6.25
N SER A 284 9.54 10.74 -6.21
CA SER A 284 9.23 11.80 -7.18
C SER A 284 10.19 12.98 -7.15
N GLY A 285 10.95 13.17 -6.06
CA GLY A 285 11.60 14.45 -5.77
C GLY A 285 10.85 15.29 -4.73
N GLU A 286 9.56 15.00 -4.47
CA GLU A 286 8.76 15.70 -3.47
C GLU A 286 9.33 15.48 -2.06
N VAL A 287 9.18 16.49 -1.22
CA VAL A 287 9.54 16.43 0.19
C VAL A 287 8.32 16.68 1.03
N ARG A 288 8.06 15.78 1.98
CA ARG A 288 6.92 15.83 2.89
C ARG A 288 7.42 15.92 4.33
N PHE A 289 6.65 16.58 5.20
CA PHE A 289 6.94 16.65 6.63
C PHE A 289 5.86 15.89 7.38
N VAL A 290 6.23 14.77 7.99
CA VAL A 290 5.26 13.78 8.45
C VAL A 290 5.60 13.26 9.83
N GLN A 291 4.57 12.77 10.52
CA GLN A 291 4.72 11.95 11.72
C GLN A 291 3.74 10.77 11.65
N TYR A 292 4.23 9.60 12.05
CA TYR A 292 3.48 8.36 11.97
C TYR A 292 2.79 8.12 13.31
N PHE A 293 1.50 7.83 13.25
CA PHE A 293 0.66 7.39 14.36
C PHE A 293 0.18 5.97 14.08
N GLU A 294 -0.29 5.24 15.09
CA GLU A 294 -0.67 3.82 14.92
C GLU A 294 -1.66 3.57 13.77
N ARG A 295 -2.55 4.53 13.47
CA ARG A 295 -3.63 4.37 12.49
C ARG A 295 -3.56 5.34 11.31
N ALA A 296 -2.73 6.38 11.38
CA ALA A 296 -2.60 7.37 10.33
C ALA A 296 -1.19 7.92 10.23
N VAL A 297 -0.81 8.40 9.05
CA VAL A 297 0.32 9.31 8.87
C VAL A 297 -0.25 10.71 8.74
N LEU A 298 0.22 11.62 9.59
CA LEU A 298 -0.17 13.02 9.53
C LEU A 298 0.95 13.83 8.87
N GLN A 299 0.59 14.57 7.82
CA GLN A 299 1.47 15.48 7.11
C GLN A 299 1.20 16.92 7.55
N LEU A 300 2.26 17.62 7.92
CA LEU A 300 2.26 19.06 8.11
C LEU A 300 2.72 19.72 6.81
N HIS A 301 1.83 20.49 6.19
CA HIS A 301 2.15 21.28 5.02
C HIS A 301 2.67 22.65 5.45
N ILE A 302 3.85 23.00 4.96
CA ILE A 302 4.55 24.25 5.31
C ILE A 302 4.69 25.09 4.04
N PRO A 303 3.90 26.16 3.89
CA PRO A 303 3.91 26.99 2.68
C PRO A 303 5.13 27.89 2.58
N ASP A 304 5.72 28.00 1.39
CA ASP A 304 6.85 28.88 1.11
C ASP A 304 6.48 30.37 1.20
N ASP A 305 5.19 30.71 1.02
CA ASP A 305 4.69 32.08 1.09
C ASP A 305 4.47 32.59 2.53
N GLY A 306 4.76 31.74 3.52
CA GLY A 306 4.60 32.05 4.94
C GLY A 306 3.15 32.03 5.43
N SER A 307 2.21 31.52 4.64
CA SER A 307 0.85 31.27 5.11
C SER A 307 0.84 30.21 6.22
N PRO A 308 -0.21 30.19 7.09
CA PRO A 308 -0.25 29.25 8.20
C PRO A 308 -0.16 27.79 7.75
N PRO A 309 0.59 26.94 8.49
CA PRO A 309 0.63 25.51 8.21
C PRO A 309 -0.75 24.88 8.29
N TRP A 310 -0.97 23.80 7.55
CA TRP A 310 -2.16 22.97 7.70
C TRP A 310 -1.79 21.48 7.78
N VAL A 311 -2.70 20.68 8.32
CA VAL A 311 -2.49 19.26 8.56
C VAL A 311 -3.43 18.44 7.68
N THR A 312 -2.90 17.39 7.07
CA THR A 312 -3.69 16.36 6.40
C THR A 312 -3.32 14.97 6.91
N ALA A 313 -4.26 14.04 6.83
CA ALA A 313 -3.99 12.62 7.03
C ALA A 313 -3.86 11.91 5.67
N ASP A 314 -2.87 11.03 5.57
CA ASP A 314 -2.57 10.25 4.37
C ASP A 314 -3.68 9.27 4.02
N LEU A 315 -3.79 8.96 2.73
CA LEU A 315 -4.79 8.06 2.18
C LEU A 315 -4.33 6.58 2.27
N LEU A 316 -4.02 6.12 3.48
CA LEU A 316 -3.44 4.78 3.72
C LEU A 316 -4.35 3.61 3.29
N GLY A 317 -5.63 3.86 3.05
CA GLY A 317 -6.59 2.85 2.55
C GLY A 317 -6.23 2.29 1.18
N TYR A 318 -5.54 3.04 0.34
CA TYR A 318 -5.07 2.54 -0.97
C TYR A 318 -3.92 1.52 -0.81
N GLN A 319 -3.19 1.59 0.30
CA GLN A 319 -2.00 0.77 0.54
C GLN A 319 -2.30 -0.48 1.38
N THR A 320 -3.51 -0.60 1.96
CA THR A 320 -3.87 -1.77 2.76
C THR A 320 -4.47 -2.88 1.90
N TYR A 321 -4.48 -4.09 2.46
CA TYR A 321 -5.14 -5.22 1.86
C TYR A 321 -6.66 -5.05 1.90
N ILE A 322 -7.31 -5.27 0.76
CA ILE A 322 -8.76 -5.37 0.61
C ILE A 322 -9.05 -6.70 -0.07
N ASP A 323 -10.07 -7.41 0.41
CA ASP A 323 -10.53 -8.63 -0.26
C ASP A 323 -10.90 -8.33 -1.73
N PRO A 324 -10.44 -9.13 -2.72
CA PRO A 324 -10.70 -8.84 -4.12
C PRO A 324 -12.18 -8.72 -4.49
N ASP A 325 -13.08 -9.45 -3.82
CA ASP A 325 -14.52 -9.31 -4.07
C ASP A 325 -15.07 -8.03 -3.44
N ALA A 326 -14.57 -7.65 -2.26
CA ALA A 326 -14.97 -6.42 -1.58
C ALA A 326 -14.48 -5.15 -2.31
N ARG A 327 -13.36 -5.24 -3.04
CA ARG A 327 -12.79 -4.13 -3.83
C ARG A 327 -13.54 -3.87 -5.15
N LYS A 328 -14.39 -4.80 -5.59
CA LYS A 328 -15.11 -4.62 -6.87
C LYS A 328 -16.10 -3.46 -6.78
N PRO A 329 -16.14 -2.58 -7.79
CA PRO A 329 -17.19 -1.57 -7.89
C PRO A 329 -18.59 -2.20 -7.87
N ILE A 330 -19.53 -1.51 -7.24
CA ILE A 330 -20.94 -1.92 -7.25
C ILE A 330 -21.78 -1.05 -8.17
N ALA A 331 -22.87 -1.62 -8.67
CA ALA A 331 -23.83 -0.89 -9.49
C ALA A 331 -24.44 0.28 -8.70
N PRO A 332 -24.63 1.45 -9.34
CA PRO A 332 -25.18 2.63 -8.66
C PRO A 332 -26.61 2.36 -8.18
N TYR A 333 -26.92 2.87 -6.98
CA TYR A 333 -28.26 2.81 -6.42
C TYR A 333 -28.62 4.08 -5.66
N THR A 334 -29.92 4.31 -5.45
CA THR A 334 -30.41 5.46 -4.70
C THR A 334 -30.15 5.29 -3.21
N SER A 335 -29.35 6.19 -2.63
CA SER A 335 -29.10 6.24 -1.19
C SER A 335 -30.40 6.30 -0.37
N THR A 336 -30.41 5.61 0.76
CA THR A 336 -31.53 5.52 1.71
C THR A 336 -31.09 6.04 3.09
N GLU A 337 -31.98 5.98 4.08
CA GLU A 337 -31.64 6.27 5.47
C GLU A 337 -30.53 5.34 5.99
N HIS A 338 -30.55 4.08 5.58
CA HIS A 338 -29.67 3.03 6.09
C HIS A 338 -28.42 2.80 5.24
N SER A 339 -28.40 3.26 3.98
CA SER A 339 -27.28 3.02 3.08
C SER A 339 -27.00 4.23 2.19
N ARG A 340 -25.72 4.49 1.91
CA ARG A 340 -25.28 5.62 1.07
C ARG A 340 -24.32 5.11 -0.01
N TYR A 341 -24.65 5.37 -1.27
CA TYR A 341 -23.78 5.11 -2.41
C TYR A 341 -22.90 6.34 -2.70
N PHE A 342 -21.65 6.08 -3.10
CA PHE A 342 -20.65 7.09 -3.46
C PHE A 342 -20.23 6.90 -4.91
N PRO A 343 -20.69 7.73 -5.85
CA PRO A 343 -20.28 7.63 -7.26
C PRO A 343 -18.78 7.87 -7.46
N GLU A 344 -18.11 8.56 -6.54
CA GLU A 344 -16.69 8.91 -6.61
C GLU A 344 -15.77 7.69 -6.53
N THR A 345 -16.17 6.66 -5.80
CA THR A 345 -15.41 5.40 -5.65
C THR A 345 -16.21 4.18 -6.06
N GLN A 346 -17.47 4.36 -6.45
CA GLN A 346 -18.41 3.29 -6.80
C GLN A 346 -18.62 2.26 -5.68
N HIS A 347 -18.55 2.72 -4.44
CA HIS A 347 -18.74 1.93 -3.23
C HIS A 347 -19.84 2.50 -2.34
N SER A 348 -20.23 1.74 -1.30
CA SER A 348 -21.28 2.16 -0.38
C SER A 348 -20.94 2.07 1.10
N LEU A 349 -21.74 2.74 1.93
CA LEU A 349 -21.79 2.54 3.37
C LEU A 349 -23.17 2.06 3.77
N SER A 350 -23.24 1.15 4.74
CA SER A 350 -24.50 0.66 5.29
C SER A 350 -24.49 0.63 6.81
N HIS A 351 -25.67 0.78 7.40
CA HIS A 351 -25.96 0.57 8.83
C HIS A 351 -24.92 1.13 9.81
N GLY A 352 -24.27 0.27 10.60
CA GLY A 352 -23.39 0.67 11.70
C GLY A 352 -22.18 1.49 11.23
N PHE A 353 -21.54 1.08 10.14
CA PHE A 353 -20.42 1.83 9.57
C PHE A 353 -20.85 3.18 9.00
N LYS A 354 -22.02 3.27 8.37
CA LYS A 354 -22.58 4.56 7.94
C LYS A 354 -22.77 5.50 9.13
N VAL A 355 -23.41 5.03 10.20
CA VAL A 355 -23.66 5.83 11.42
C VAL A 355 -22.35 6.26 12.06
N PHE A 356 -21.39 5.35 12.20
CA PHE A 356 -20.08 5.66 12.77
C PHE A 356 -19.31 6.69 11.94
N TRP A 357 -19.30 6.54 10.62
CA TRP A 357 -18.68 7.49 9.69
C TRP A 357 -19.28 8.88 9.86
N GLU A 358 -20.62 9.00 9.84
CA GLU A 358 -21.34 10.28 9.95
C GLU A 358 -21.08 10.98 11.29
N GLN A 359 -20.96 10.21 12.39
CA GLN A 359 -20.77 10.76 13.74
C GLN A 359 -19.32 11.15 14.06
N ASN A 360 -18.33 10.61 13.35
CA ASN A 360 -16.91 10.79 13.65
C ASN A 360 -16.17 11.65 12.61
N GLY A 361 -16.91 12.53 11.92
CA GLY A 361 -16.35 13.56 11.01
C GLY A 361 -16.42 13.21 9.52
N GLY A 362 -16.93 12.02 9.18
CA GLY A 362 -17.25 11.62 7.83
C GLY A 362 -16.10 11.78 6.85
N LEU A 363 -16.37 12.50 5.75
CA LEU A 363 -15.44 12.62 4.62
C LEU A 363 -14.09 13.22 5.04
N THR A 364 -14.11 14.19 5.95
CA THR A 364 -12.89 14.85 6.42
C THR A 364 -11.99 13.89 7.21
N SER A 365 -12.58 13.04 8.06
CA SER A 365 -11.82 12.11 8.91
C SER A 365 -11.39 10.85 8.16
N PHE A 366 -12.28 10.28 7.35
CA PHE A 366 -12.12 8.92 6.82
C PHE A 366 -11.98 8.86 5.30
N GLY A 367 -12.42 9.89 4.58
CA GLY A 367 -12.54 9.85 3.12
C GLY A 367 -13.69 8.96 2.64
N TYR A 368 -13.64 8.64 1.34
CA TYR A 368 -14.61 7.77 0.68
C TYR A 368 -14.37 6.28 0.99
N PRO A 369 -15.40 5.41 0.93
CA PRO A 369 -15.21 3.96 0.99
C PRO A 369 -14.44 3.46 -0.24
N LEU A 370 -13.51 2.54 -0.04
CA LEU A 370 -12.70 1.86 -1.07
C LEU A 370 -13.06 0.38 -1.24
N SER A 371 -14.11 -0.06 -0.55
CA SER A 371 -14.55 -1.44 -0.51
C SER A 371 -15.98 -1.54 0.01
N GLU A 372 -16.66 -2.64 -0.29
CA GLU A 372 -17.82 -3.09 0.47
C GLU A 372 -17.39 -3.80 1.77
N GLU A 373 -18.34 -4.06 2.66
CA GLU A 373 -18.08 -4.79 3.92
C GLU A 373 -17.70 -6.25 3.64
N TRP A 374 -16.66 -6.77 4.31
CA TRP A 374 -16.31 -8.20 4.27
C TRP A 374 -15.91 -8.76 5.62
N SER A 375 -16.05 -10.08 5.79
CA SER A 375 -15.69 -10.77 7.03
C SER A 375 -14.30 -11.41 6.97
N ARG A 376 -13.58 -11.40 8.10
CA ARG A 376 -12.34 -12.16 8.28
C ARG A 376 -12.33 -12.86 9.64
N ILE A 377 -11.60 -13.98 9.72
CA ILE A 377 -11.23 -14.61 10.99
C ILE A 377 -9.80 -14.19 11.31
N MET A 378 -9.61 -13.54 12.45
CA MET A 378 -8.31 -13.11 12.94
C MET A 378 -7.48 -14.31 13.43
N PRO A 379 -6.14 -14.17 13.56
CA PRO A 379 -5.29 -15.26 14.06
C PRO A 379 -5.68 -15.79 15.45
N ASP A 380 -6.33 -14.98 16.27
CA ASP A 380 -6.86 -15.35 17.59
C ASP A 380 -8.23 -16.07 17.53
N GLY A 381 -8.76 -16.30 16.33
CA GLY A 381 -10.05 -16.96 16.09
C GLY A 381 -11.27 -16.05 16.15
N ARG A 382 -11.12 -14.76 16.46
CA ARG A 382 -12.24 -13.81 16.51
C ARG A 382 -12.67 -13.44 15.09
N LYS A 383 -13.98 -13.29 14.91
CA LYS A 383 -14.57 -12.78 13.65
C LYS A 383 -14.58 -11.26 13.69
N VAL A 384 -14.18 -10.64 12.59
CA VAL A 384 -14.29 -9.20 12.36
C VAL A 384 -15.00 -8.94 11.03
N VAL A 385 -15.85 -7.92 10.97
CA VAL A 385 -16.36 -7.36 9.72
C VAL A 385 -15.60 -6.07 9.47
N MET A 386 -15.07 -5.90 8.28
CA MET A 386 -14.21 -4.76 7.94
C MET A 386 -14.75 -4.01 6.74
N GLN A 387 -14.42 -2.72 6.70
CA GLN A 387 -14.57 -1.90 5.50
C GLN A 387 -13.42 -0.89 5.46
N VAL A 388 -12.79 -0.74 4.30
CA VAL A 388 -11.69 0.19 4.08
C VAL A 388 -12.21 1.46 3.41
N PHE A 389 -11.66 2.57 3.87
CA PHE A 389 -11.88 3.94 3.42
C PHE A 389 -10.53 4.54 3.05
N GLU A 390 -10.52 5.69 2.37
CA GLU A 390 -9.27 6.33 1.96
C GLU A 390 -8.29 6.52 3.13
N ARG A 391 -8.75 6.88 4.33
CA ARG A 391 -7.87 7.20 5.48
C ARG A 391 -7.97 6.23 6.65
N ALA A 392 -8.82 5.21 6.58
CA ALA A 392 -9.08 4.33 7.72
C ALA A 392 -9.62 2.97 7.29
N ARG A 393 -9.50 1.97 8.19
CA ARG A 393 -10.27 0.73 8.12
C ARG A 393 -11.15 0.63 9.34
N PHE A 394 -12.45 0.47 9.12
CA PHE A 394 -13.40 0.21 10.20
C PHE A 394 -13.44 -1.29 10.47
N GLU A 395 -13.55 -1.64 11.73
CA GLU A 395 -13.59 -3.01 12.22
C GLU A 395 -14.75 -3.16 13.20
N TRP A 396 -15.77 -3.92 12.81
CA TRP A 396 -16.88 -4.27 13.67
C TRP A 396 -16.65 -5.64 14.31
N TRP A 397 -16.83 -5.69 15.63
CA TRP A 397 -16.55 -6.85 16.47
C TRP A 397 -17.86 -7.41 17.05
N PRO A 398 -18.37 -8.56 16.56
CA PRO A 398 -19.61 -9.16 17.04
C PRO A 398 -19.59 -9.50 18.53
N ASP A 399 -18.40 -9.77 19.09
CA ASP A 399 -18.18 -10.08 20.51
C ASP A 399 -18.13 -8.82 21.40
N LYS A 400 -18.23 -7.63 20.80
CA LYS A 400 -18.18 -6.32 21.47
C LYS A 400 -19.45 -5.48 21.29
N VAL A 401 -20.52 -6.06 20.73
CA VAL A 401 -21.80 -5.38 20.52
C VAL A 401 -22.32 -4.74 21.80
N GLY A 402 -22.73 -3.47 21.71
CA GLY A 402 -23.23 -2.68 22.83
C GLY A 402 -22.14 -2.10 23.74
N THR A 403 -20.87 -2.26 23.39
CA THR A 403 -19.74 -1.62 24.06
C THR A 403 -19.22 -0.42 23.26
N GLY A 404 -18.39 0.41 23.88
CA GLY A 404 -17.67 1.48 23.18
C GLY A 404 -16.56 0.98 22.22
N GLU A 405 -16.38 -0.34 22.12
CA GLU A 405 -15.40 -1.00 21.25
C GLU A 405 -16.08 -1.84 20.16
N GLU A 406 -17.39 -1.64 19.94
CA GLU A 406 -18.14 -2.36 18.90
C GLU A 406 -17.59 -2.07 17.50
N ILE A 407 -17.23 -0.81 17.22
CA ILE A 407 -16.54 -0.38 16.00
C ILE A 407 -15.21 0.24 16.42
N THR A 408 -14.11 -0.33 15.94
CA THR A 408 -12.75 0.19 16.11
C THR A 408 -12.15 0.55 14.76
N LEU A 409 -10.99 1.22 14.79
CA LEU A 409 -10.18 1.48 13.62
C LEU A 409 -8.95 0.59 13.61
N GLY A 410 -8.66 -0.01 12.45
CA GLY A 410 -7.47 -0.82 12.22
C GLY A 410 -6.17 -0.01 12.35
N LEU A 411 -5.07 -0.69 12.64
CA LEU A 411 -3.75 -0.09 12.85
C LEU A 411 -3.01 0.06 11.52
N LEU A 412 -3.60 0.79 10.57
CA LEU A 412 -3.14 0.81 9.18
C LEU A 412 -1.65 1.14 9.04
N THR A 413 -1.16 2.15 9.76
CA THR A 413 0.26 2.50 9.73
C THR A 413 1.13 1.36 10.27
N VAL A 414 0.78 0.77 11.42
CA VAL A 414 1.53 -0.35 12.01
C VAL A 414 1.61 -1.53 11.04
N GLU A 415 0.49 -1.89 10.43
CA GLU A 415 0.42 -3.02 9.50
C GLU A 415 1.22 -2.79 8.22
N ILE A 416 1.21 -1.56 7.69
CA ILE A 416 2.03 -1.17 6.55
C ILE A 416 3.51 -1.29 6.91
N LEU A 417 3.92 -0.75 8.07
CA LEU A 417 5.31 -0.84 8.54
C LEU A 417 5.77 -2.28 8.79
N GLN A 418 4.89 -3.15 9.31
CA GLN A 418 5.18 -4.58 9.50
C GLN A 418 5.31 -5.31 8.16
N ARG A 419 4.42 -5.03 7.20
CA ARG A 419 4.53 -5.56 5.84
C ARG A 419 5.84 -5.16 5.17
N ASP A 420 6.26 -3.92 5.37
CA ASP A 420 7.48 -3.36 4.78
C ASP A 420 8.74 -3.77 5.56
N GLY A 421 8.59 -4.51 6.66
CA GLY A 421 9.70 -5.05 7.46
C GLY A 421 10.39 -4.03 8.35
N TRP A 422 9.76 -2.88 8.60
CA TRP A 422 10.30 -1.81 9.45
C TRP A 422 9.86 -1.91 10.91
N LEU A 423 8.80 -2.68 11.18
CA LEU A 423 8.28 -2.93 12.51
C LEU A 423 8.06 -4.43 12.70
N GLU A 424 8.32 -4.95 13.89
CA GLU A 424 8.13 -6.38 14.24
C GLU A 424 6.72 -6.70 14.74
#